data_AF-A0AAD9TYK3-F1
#
_entry.id   AF-A0AAD9TYK3-F1
#
_cell.length_a   1.000
_cell.length_b   1.000
_cell.length_c   1.000
_cell.angle_alpha   90.00
_cell.angle_beta   90.00
_cell.angle_gamma   90.00
#
_symmetry.space_group_name_H-M   'P 1'
#
loop_
_entity.id
_entity.type
_entity.pdbx_description
1 polymer ?
#
loop_
_entity_poly.entity_id
_entity_poly.type
_entity_poly.pdbx_seq_one_letter_code
_entity_poly.pdbx_strand_id
1 'polypeptide(L)'
;MLDGYCSNISNCISLSECKITGLKSHDCHVLMQQLLSVAIRGLLPKGPRIAIFRLCSFFNDICQRVIDRSKLESLDDEVTVTMCMLERYFPHSFFDIMIHLTIHLTREARLCGPIQYRWMYPFERFKNVLKGYVRNRARPEGCIAECYLTNECMQFCSKYIPQVADVGNKDDRNQDVV
;
A
#
# COMPACT_ATOMS: atom_id res chain seq x y z
N MET A 1 1.94 -8.10 -12.99
CA MET A 1 1.98 -7.70 -11.56
C MET A 1 0.65 -8.12 -10.92
N LEU A 2 0.66 -8.96 -9.87
CA LEU A 2 -0.56 -9.48 -9.20
C LEU A 2 -1.55 -8.35 -8.91
N ASP A 3 -2.81 -8.52 -9.30
CA ASP A 3 -3.84 -7.51 -9.09
C ASP A 3 -3.97 -7.19 -7.58
N GLY A 4 -3.74 -5.94 -7.20
CA GLY A 4 -3.78 -5.49 -5.81
C GLY A 4 -2.43 -5.26 -5.10
N TYR A 5 -1.28 -5.21 -5.78
CA TYR A 5 -0.06 -4.70 -5.11
C TYR A 5 -0.07 -3.16 -5.04
N CYS A 6 -0.08 -2.50 -6.19
CA CYS A 6 -0.11 -1.05 -6.37
C CYS A 6 -1.09 -0.71 -7.50
N SER A 7 -1.64 0.50 -7.50
CA SER A 7 -2.33 1.08 -8.66
C SER A 7 -1.33 1.29 -9.80
N ASN A 8 -1.82 1.38 -11.04
CA ASN A 8 -0.97 1.74 -12.17
C ASN A 8 -0.48 3.20 -12.01
N ILE A 9 0.79 3.36 -11.64
CA ILE A 9 1.39 4.66 -11.30
C ILE A 9 1.39 5.61 -12.50
N SER A 10 1.41 5.12 -13.74
CA SER A 10 1.38 5.98 -14.94
C SER A 10 0.12 6.84 -14.98
N ASN A 11 -1.02 6.32 -14.52
CA ASN A 11 -2.29 7.04 -14.44
C ASN A 11 -2.28 8.16 -13.38
N CYS A 12 -1.28 8.16 -12.49
CA CYS A 12 -1.10 9.15 -11.44
C CYS A 12 -0.06 10.23 -11.80
N ILE A 13 0.55 10.16 -12.99
CA ILE A 13 1.62 11.08 -13.40
C ILE A 13 1.11 12.03 -14.49
N SER A 14 1.28 13.33 -14.25
CA SER A 14 1.14 14.37 -15.27
C SER A 14 2.52 14.90 -15.66
N LEU A 15 2.97 14.56 -16.86
CA LEU A 15 4.26 15.01 -17.39
C LEU A 15 4.27 16.49 -17.76
N SER A 16 3.15 17.03 -18.26
CA SER A 16 3.04 18.44 -18.63
C SER A 16 3.12 19.36 -17.41
N GLU A 17 2.56 18.93 -16.27
CA GLU A 17 2.60 19.70 -15.02
C GLU A 17 3.75 19.30 -14.09
N CYS A 18 4.52 18.26 -14.43
CA CYS A 18 5.53 17.65 -13.55
C CYS A 18 4.97 17.30 -12.16
N LYS A 19 3.75 16.75 -12.10
CA LYS A 19 3.04 16.42 -10.86
C LYS A 19 2.68 14.95 -10.78
N ILE A 20 2.65 14.44 -9.56
CA ILE A 20 2.09 13.14 -9.23
C ILE A 20 0.83 13.37 -8.38
N THR A 21 -0.32 12.90 -8.84
CA THR A 21 -1.62 13.10 -8.18
C THR A 21 -2.44 11.81 -8.18
N GLY A 22 -3.36 11.68 -7.22
CA GLY A 22 -4.28 10.54 -7.17
C GLY A 22 -3.73 9.26 -6.53
N LEU A 23 -2.48 9.26 -6.04
CA LEU A 23 -1.92 8.15 -5.26
C LEU A 23 -2.74 7.90 -3.99
N LYS A 24 -2.96 6.63 -3.67
CA LYS A 24 -3.50 6.18 -2.38
C LYS A 24 -2.35 5.84 -1.44
N SER A 25 -2.66 5.69 -0.16
CA SER A 25 -1.65 5.41 0.88
C SER A 25 -0.80 4.17 0.58
N HIS A 26 -1.40 3.11 0.01
CA HIS A 26 -0.67 1.91 -0.36
C HIS A 26 0.27 2.12 -1.56
N ASP A 27 -0.08 3.00 -2.50
CA ASP A 27 0.80 3.35 -3.63
C ASP A 27 2.00 4.13 -3.10
N CYS A 28 1.78 5.11 -2.22
CA CYS A 28 2.85 5.86 -1.56
C CYS A 28 3.79 4.94 -0.76
N HIS A 29 3.25 3.90 -0.12
CA HIS A 29 4.04 2.94 0.62
C HIS A 29 4.92 2.09 -0.30
N VAL A 30 4.41 1.66 -1.46
CA VAL A 30 5.22 0.97 -2.49
C VAL A 30 6.31 1.89 -3.02
N LEU A 31 6.00 3.16 -3.31
CA LEU A 31 6.98 4.15 -3.73
C LEU A 31 8.11 4.29 -2.69
N MET A 32 7.76 4.40 -1.40
CA MET A 32 8.73 4.52 -0.31
C MET A 32 9.64 3.29 -0.22
N GLN A 33 9.08 2.08 -0.29
CA GLN A 33 9.83 0.84 -0.13
C GLN A 33 10.77 0.53 -1.31
N GLN A 34 10.38 0.89 -2.53
CA GLN A 34 11.04 0.39 -3.74
C GLN A 34 11.69 1.47 -4.60
N LEU A 35 11.11 2.67 -4.67
CA LEU A 35 11.47 3.65 -5.68
C LEU A 35 12.09 4.92 -5.10
N LEU A 36 11.67 5.34 -3.91
CA LEU A 36 12.08 6.61 -3.32
C LEU A 36 13.59 6.67 -3.11
N SER A 37 14.18 5.62 -2.55
CA SER A 37 15.62 5.51 -2.30
C SER A 37 16.47 5.63 -3.57
N VAL A 38 15.96 5.12 -4.69
CA VAL A 38 16.60 5.21 -6.01
C VAL A 38 16.37 6.59 -6.63
N ALA A 39 15.14 7.11 -6.56
CA ALA A 39 14.77 8.39 -7.16
C ALA A 39 15.55 9.58 -6.57
N ILE A 40 15.84 9.55 -5.26
CA ILE A 40 16.62 10.61 -4.60
C ILE A 40 18.13 10.48 -4.81
N ARG A 41 18.60 9.43 -5.51
CA ARG A 41 20.03 9.18 -5.73
C ARG A 41 20.61 10.26 -6.64
N GLY A 42 21.25 11.24 -6.02
CA GLY A 42 21.87 12.38 -6.72
C GLY A 42 21.10 13.68 -6.59
N LEU A 43 19.89 13.66 -6.02
CA LEU A 43 19.08 14.85 -5.77
C LEU A 43 19.35 15.49 -4.40
N LEU A 44 19.83 14.70 -3.43
CA LEU A 44 20.06 15.17 -2.05
C LEU A 44 21.53 15.03 -1.60
N PRO A 45 22.00 15.90 -0.70
CA PRO A 45 23.29 15.75 -0.04
C PRO A 45 23.40 14.41 0.71
N LYS A 46 24.64 13.97 0.95
CA LYS A 46 24.93 12.63 1.52
C LYS A 46 24.17 12.34 2.82
N GLY A 47 24.09 13.30 3.74
CA GLY A 47 23.43 13.15 5.04
C GLY A 47 21.92 12.85 4.94
N PRO A 48 21.09 13.81 4.45
CA PRO A 48 19.65 13.60 4.29
C PRO A 48 19.31 12.39 3.42
N ARG A 49 20.11 12.14 2.36
CA ARG A 49 19.93 10.97 1.49
C ARG A 49 20.09 9.65 2.24
N ILE A 50 21.10 9.54 3.12
CA ILE A 50 21.30 8.34 3.95
C ILE A 50 20.15 8.20 4.95
N ALA A 51 19.67 9.29 5.55
CA ALA A 51 18.56 9.24 6.50
C ALA A 51 17.28 8.69 5.84
N ILE A 52 16.91 9.21 4.67
CA ILE A 52 15.75 8.70 3.90
C ILE A 52 16.00 7.24 3.47
N PHE A 53 17.21 6.91 2.99
CA PHE A 53 17.53 5.55 2.58
C PHE A 53 17.33 4.54 3.71
N ARG A 54 17.79 4.85 4.92
CA ARG A 54 17.61 3.99 6.10
C ARG A 54 16.12 3.80 6.42
N LEU A 55 15.32 4.88 6.34
CA LEU A 55 13.88 4.79 6.53
C LEU A 55 13.21 3.88 5.49
N CYS A 56 13.58 4.02 4.21
CA CYS A 56 13.07 3.17 3.13
C CYS A 56 13.46 1.70 3.34
N SER A 57 14.70 1.43 3.74
CA SER A 57 15.19 0.08 4.04
C SER A 57 14.42 -0.54 5.21
N PHE A 58 14.24 0.21 6.30
CA PHE A 58 13.45 -0.21 7.45
C PHE A 58 12.03 -0.64 7.05
N PHE A 59 11.33 0.19 6.27
CA PHE A 59 9.99 -0.14 5.79
C PHE A 59 9.96 -1.32 4.83
N ASN A 60 11.00 -1.52 4.02
CA ASN A 60 11.13 -2.69 3.16
C ASN A 60 11.26 -3.97 4.00
N ASP A 61 12.13 -3.94 5.02
CA ASP A 61 12.41 -5.09 5.88
C ASP A 61 11.24 -5.47 6.77
N ILE A 62 10.60 -4.48 7.42
CA ILE A 62 9.51 -4.75 8.37
C ILE A 62 8.19 -5.14 7.68
N CYS A 63 8.07 -4.89 6.38
CA CYS A 63 6.89 -5.24 5.59
C CYS A 63 7.08 -6.54 4.79
N GLN A 64 8.14 -7.29 5.05
CA GLN A 64 8.33 -8.61 4.46
C GLN A 64 7.22 -9.56 4.91
N ARG A 65 6.84 -10.47 4.01
CA ARG A 65 5.76 -11.44 4.27
C ARG A 65 6.08 -12.37 5.44
N VAL A 66 7.36 -12.69 5.61
CA VAL A 66 7.91 -13.51 6.67
C VAL A 66 8.98 -12.68 7.36
N ILE A 67 8.90 -12.57 8.67
CA ILE A 67 9.79 -11.74 9.47
C ILE A 67 10.41 -12.61 10.56
N ASP A 68 11.73 -12.62 10.64
CA ASP A 68 12.45 -13.25 11.75
C ASP A 68 12.40 -12.35 12.99
N ARG A 69 12.15 -12.96 14.15
CA ARG A 69 12.15 -12.27 15.45
C ARG A 69 13.51 -11.68 15.78
N SER A 70 14.60 -12.36 15.41
CA SER A 70 15.96 -11.84 15.67
C SER A 70 16.21 -10.54 14.89
N LYS A 71 15.76 -10.49 13.63
CA LYS A 71 15.85 -9.30 12.78
C LYS A 71 14.99 -8.14 13.30
N LEU A 72 13.87 -8.42 13.97
CA LEU A 72 13.03 -7.37 14.57
C LEU A 72 13.75 -6.63 15.70
N GLU A 73 14.62 -7.30 16.47
CA GLU A 73 15.38 -6.66 17.54
C GLU A 73 16.40 -5.68 16.95
N SER A 74 17.15 -6.07 15.91
CA SER A 74 18.06 -5.16 15.23
C SER A 74 17.32 -3.99 14.55
N LEU A 75 16.13 -4.23 13.99
CA LEU A 75 15.33 -3.18 13.37
C LEU A 75 14.82 -2.14 14.39
N ASP A 76 14.60 -2.53 15.65
CA ASP A 76 14.16 -1.64 16.75
C ASP A 76 15.24 -0.59 17.08
N ASP A 77 16.50 -1.03 17.14
CA ASP A 77 17.64 -0.14 17.33
C ASP A 77 17.87 0.72 16.07
N GLU A 78 17.76 0.13 14.89
CA GLU A 78 17.99 0.84 13.62
C GLU A 78 16.97 1.94 13.37
N VAL A 79 15.68 1.73 13.68
CA VAL A 79 14.66 2.76 13.48
C VAL A 79 14.86 3.93 14.43
N THR A 80 15.30 3.66 15.67
CA THR A 80 15.60 4.69 16.66
C THR A 80 16.74 5.58 16.18
N VAL A 81 17.83 4.99 15.69
CA VAL A 81 18.95 5.76 15.10
C VAL A 81 18.52 6.50 13.84
N THR A 82 17.68 5.89 13.00
CA THR A 82 17.18 6.50 11.77
C THR A 82 16.35 7.75 12.07
N MET A 83 15.52 7.71 13.12
CA MET A 83 14.74 8.87 13.57
C MET A 83 15.62 10.03 14.03
N CYS A 84 16.66 9.76 14.83
CA CYS A 84 17.63 10.78 15.22
C CYS A 84 18.38 11.37 14.01
N MET A 85 18.69 10.55 13.01
CA MET A 85 19.31 11.03 11.77
C MET A 85 18.35 11.92 10.97
N LEU A 86 17.09 11.56 10.88
CA LEU A 86 16.08 12.40 10.24
C LEU A 86 15.97 13.73 10.99
N GLU A 87 15.92 13.71 12.33
CA GLU A 87 15.76 14.92 13.16
C GLU A 87 16.90 15.92 12.96
N ARG A 88 18.11 15.39 12.73
CA ARG A 88 19.28 16.22 12.43
C ARG A 88 19.17 16.99 11.11
N TYR A 89 18.45 16.47 10.12
CA TYR A 89 18.47 16.99 8.75
C TYR A 89 17.15 17.61 8.28
N PHE A 90 16.02 17.22 8.87
CA PHE A 90 14.69 17.68 8.47
C PHE A 90 14.11 18.64 9.51
N PRO A 91 13.26 19.60 9.09
CA PRO A 91 12.64 20.54 10.01
C PRO A 91 11.68 19.82 10.97
N HIS A 92 11.44 20.42 12.14
CA HIS A 92 10.53 19.85 13.14
C HIS A 92 9.11 19.59 12.59
N SER A 93 8.65 20.37 11.60
CA SER A 93 7.36 20.15 10.93
C SER A 93 7.25 18.83 10.17
N PHE A 94 8.37 18.17 9.88
CA PHE A 94 8.39 16.82 9.32
C PHE A 94 7.98 15.74 10.34
N PHE A 95 8.19 15.99 11.64
CA PHE A 95 7.96 15.03 12.71
C PHE A 95 6.53 15.08 13.22
N ASP A 96 5.61 14.63 12.38
CA ASP A 96 4.23 14.41 12.78
C ASP A 96 4.04 13.08 13.52
N ILE A 97 2.80 12.80 13.89
CA ILE A 97 2.43 11.55 14.57
C ILE A 97 2.75 10.31 13.73
N MET A 98 2.68 10.40 12.39
CA MET A 98 2.95 9.27 11.51
C MET A 98 4.43 8.89 11.53
N ILE A 99 5.31 9.89 11.50
CA ILE A 99 6.75 9.69 11.63
C ILE A 99 7.08 9.15 13.02
N HIS A 100 6.45 9.66 14.09
CA HIS A 100 6.67 9.13 15.44
C HIS A 100 6.27 7.66 15.58
N LEU A 101 5.13 7.24 15.02
CA LEU A 101 4.66 5.85 15.11
C LEU A 101 5.63 4.82 14.53
N THR A 102 6.56 5.22 13.65
CA THR A 102 7.53 4.32 13.04
C THR A 102 8.38 3.56 14.07
N ILE A 103 8.71 4.20 15.20
CA ILE A 103 9.52 3.58 16.27
C ILE A 103 8.78 2.45 17.00
N HIS A 104 7.45 2.39 16.88
CA HIS A 104 6.64 1.38 17.56
C HIS A 104 6.35 0.16 16.68
N LEU A 105 6.59 0.26 15.36
CA LEU A 105 6.19 -0.78 14.40
C LEU A 105 6.90 -2.10 14.64
N THR A 106 8.18 -2.07 15.03
CA THR A 106 9.01 -3.24 15.38
C THR A 106 8.43 -4.00 16.55
N ARG A 107 8.11 -3.30 17.64
CA ARG A 107 7.45 -3.86 18.81
C ARG A 107 6.08 -4.42 18.46
N GLU A 108 5.30 -3.70 17.65
CA GLU A 108 3.98 -4.14 17.19
C GLU A 108 4.08 -5.42 16.35
N ALA A 109 5.07 -5.51 15.45
CA ALA A 109 5.32 -6.67 14.62
C ALA A 109 5.77 -7.88 15.46
N ARG A 110 6.55 -7.65 16.51
CA ARG A 110 6.97 -8.71 17.44
C ARG A 110 5.80 -9.30 18.22
N LEU A 111 4.83 -8.47 18.60
CA LEU A 111 3.65 -8.88 19.38
C LEU A 111 2.57 -9.52 18.53
N CYS A 112 2.26 -8.95 17.36
CA CYS A 112 1.11 -9.37 16.56
C CYS A 112 1.47 -10.10 15.25
N GLY A 113 2.76 -10.24 14.93
CA GLY A 113 3.22 -10.80 13.66
C GLY A 113 3.30 -9.77 12.52
N PRO A 114 3.38 -10.24 11.26
CA PRO A 114 3.61 -9.38 10.10
C PRO A 114 2.59 -8.25 9.94
N ILE A 115 3.08 -7.02 9.74
CA ILE A 115 2.27 -5.78 9.76
C ILE A 115 1.23 -5.76 8.62
N GLN A 116 1.53 -6.38 7.48
CA GLN A 116 0.66 -6.43 6.29
C GLN A 116 -0.78 -6.90 6.57
N TYR A 117 -0.97 -7.76 7.58
CA TYR A 117 -2.29 -8.28 7.95
C TYR A 117 -3.13 -7.30 8.79
N ARG A 118 -2.48 -6.26 9.32
CA ARG A 118 -3.13 -5.23 10.15
C ARG A 118 -3.33 -3.91 9.41
N TRP A 119 -2.96 -3.84 8.14
CA TRP A 119 -3.20 -2.64 7.34
C TRP A 119 -4.68 -2.47 7.04
N MET A 120 -5.10 -1.21 6.90
CA MET A 120 -6.45 -0.86 6.47
C MET A 120 -6.66 -1.07 4.95
N TYR A 121 -5.60 -1.25 4.17
CA TYR A 121 -5.70 -1.29 2.70
C TYR A 121 -6.66 -2.36 2.16
N PRO A 122 -6.66 -3.62 2.66
CA PRO A 122 -7.62 -4.62 2.19
C PRO A 122 -9.08 -4.21 2.47
N PHE A 123 -9.33 -3.64 3.65
CA PHE A 123 -10.66 -3.18 4.06
C PHE A 123 -11.13 -1.98 3.23
N GLU A 124 -10.26 -1.01 2.99
CA GLU A 124 -10.57 0.16 2.17
C GLU A 124 -10.86 -0.23 0.71
N ARG A 125 -10.10 -1.18 0.16
CA ARG A 125 -10.35 -1.71 -1.18
C ARG A 125 -11.67 -2.46 -1.27
N PHE A 126 -11.96 -3.31 -0.28
CA PHE A 126 -13.26 -4.01 -0.23
C PHE A 126 -14.42 -3.01 -0.10
N LYS A 127 -14.28 -2.00 0.75
CA LYS A 127 -15.25 -0.91 0.86
C LYS A 127 -15.46 -0.18 -0.47
N ASN A 128 -14.43 -0.01 -1.29
CA ASN A 128 -14.57 0.56 -2.63
C ASN A 128 -15.41 -0.32 -3.56
N VAL A 129 -15.26 -1.65 -3.48
CA VAL A 129 -16.11 -2.61 -4.21
C VAL A 129 -17.57 -2.45 -3.78
N LEU A 130 -17.83 -2.46 -2.46
CA LEU A 130 -19.18 -2.31 -1.91
C LEU A 130 -19.84 -0.98 -2.31
N LYS A 131 -19.07 0.12 -2.38
CA LYS A 131 -19.58 1.40 -2.89
C LYS A 131 -20.09 1.28 -4.33
N GLY A 132 -19.45 0.47 -5.17
CA GLY A 132 -19.89 0.19 -6.54
C GLY A 132 -21.22 -0.57 -6.63
N TYR A 133 -21.64 -1.25 -5.57
CA TYR A 133 -22.92 -1.95 -5.50
C TYR A 133 -24.11 -1.04 -5.18
N VAL A 134 -23.87 0.14 -4.62
CA VAL A 134 -24.95 1.07 -4.23
C VAL A 134 -25.54 1.74 -5.47
N ARG A 135 -26.57 1.13 -6.06
CA ARG A 135 -27.33 1.67 -7.20
C ARG A 135 -28.44 2.64 -6.77
N ASN A 136 -29.06 2.41 -5.61
CA ASN A 136 -30.06 3.29 -5.02
C ASN A 136 -29.59 3.79 -3.65
N ARG A 137 -29.31 5.09 -3.55
CA ARG A 137 -28.82 5.73 -2.31
C ARG A 137 -29.86 5.80 -1.19
N ALA A 138 -31.16 5.63 -1.50
CA ALA A 138 -32.21 5.58 -0.48
C ALA A 138 -32.28 4.23 0.24
N ARG A 139 -31.65 3.17 -0.31
CA ARG A 139 -31.61 1.81 0.26
C ARG A 139 -30.25 1.15 0.02
N PRO A 140 -29.15 1.72 0.53
CA PRO A 140 -27.80 1.29 0.17
C PRO A 140 -27.48 -0.14 0.65
N GLU A 141 -27.95 -0.54 1.82
CA GLU A 141 -27.74 -1.88 2.38
C GLU A 141 -28.41 -2.95 1.51
N GLY A 142 -29.64 -2.68 1.05
CA GLY A 142 -30.38 -3.57 0.15
C GLY A 142 -29.68 -3.75 -1.19
N CYS A 143 -29.18 -2.66 -1.78
CA CYS A 143 -28.41 -2.73 -3.03
C CYS A 143 -27.11 -3.53 -2.86
N ILE A 144 -26.39 -3.32 -1.75
CA ILE A 144 -25.17 -4.07 -1.46
C ILE A 144 -25.48 -5.55 -1.33
N ALA A 145 -26.49 -5.93 -0.55
CA ALA A 145 -26.86 -7.33 -0.33
C ALA A 145 -27.26 -8.04 -1.64
N GLU A 146 -28.11 -7.40 -2.45
CA GLU A 146 -28.58 -7.93 -3.73
C GLU A 146 -27.44 -8.12 -4.73
N CYS A 147 -26.59 -7.10 -4.89
CA CYS A 147 -25.45 -7.17 -5.81
C CYS A 147 -24.40 -8.17 -5.34
N TYR A 148 -24.14 -8.26 -4.03
CA TYR A 148 -23.21 -9.24 -3.47
C TYR A 148 -23.69 -10.67 -3.73
N LEU A 149 -24.97 -10.96 -3.44
CA LEU A 149 -25.58 -12.27 -3.71
C LEU A 149 -25.52 -12.62 -5.19
N THR A 150 -25.84 -11.66 -6.07
CA THR A 150 -25.75 -11.85 -7.52
C THR A 150 -24.31 -12.21 -7.92
N ASN A 151 -23.32 -11.49 -7.41
CA ASN A 151 -21.91 -11.72 -7.71
C ASN A 151 -21.43 -13.09 -7.21
N GLU A 152 -21.83 -13.52 -6.01
CA GLU A 152 -21.51 -14.86 -5.49
C GLU A 152 -22.15 -15.97 -6.34
N CYS A 153 -23.42 -15.83 -6.70
CA CYS A 153 -24.11 -16.78 -7.58
C CYS A 153 -23.42 -16.89 -8.95
N MET A 154 -23.02 -15.77 -9.54
CA MET A 154 -22.31 -15.76 -10.82
C MET A 154 -20.93 -16.43 -10.71
N GLN A 155 -20.17 -16.15 -9.65
CA GLN A 155 -18.88 -16.80 -9.39
C GLN A 155 -19.01 -18.30 -9.09
N PHE A 156 -20.11 -18.74 -8.48
CA PHE A 156 -20.40 -20.15 -8.30
C PHE A 156 -20.72 -20.82 -9.64
N CYS A 157 -21.62 -20.24 -10.42
CA CYS A 157 -22.02 -20.74 -11.73
C CYS A 157 -20.86 -20.80 -12.73
N SER A 158 -19.94 -19.82 -12.71
CA SER A 158 -18.78 -19.80 -13.63
C SER A 158 -17.84 -20.99 -13.47
N LYS A 159 -17.80 -21.63 -12.30
CA LYS A 159 -17.02 -22.85 -12.06
C LYS A 159 -17.57 -24.08 -12.79
N TYR A 160 -18.85 -24.06 -13.15
CA TYR A 160 -19.57 -25.20 -13.73
C TYR A 160 -20.13 -24.94 -15.12
N ILE A 161 -20.33 -23.66 -15.50
CA ILE A 161 -20.88 -23.24 -16.79
C ILE A 161 -19.85 -22.33 -17.48
N PRO A 162 -19.10 -22.85 -18.48
CA PRO A 162 -18.03 -22.10 -19.14
C PRO A 162 -18.48 -20.77 -19.76
N GLN A 163 -19.72 -20.71 -20.27
CA GLN A 163 -20.27 -19.48 -20.87
C GLN A 163 -20.47 -18.35 -19.85
N VAL A 164 -20.59 -18.68 -18.55
CA VAL A 164 -20.73 -17.71 -17.46
C VAL A 164 -19.36 -17.17 -17.03
N ALA A 165 -18.27 -17.89 -17.32
CA ALA A 165 -16.92 -17.42 -17.02
C ALA A 165 -16.51 -16.19 -17.86
N ASP A 166 -17.05 -16.04 -19.07
CA ASP A 166 -16.82 -14.87 -19.92
C ASP A 166 -17.65 -13.64 -19.50
N VAL A 167 -18.76 -13.84 -18.79
CA VAL A 167 -19.64 -12.75 -18.34
C VAL A 167 -19.09 -12.17 -17.03
N GLY A 168 -18.03 -11.38 -17.13
CA GLY A 168 -17.43 -10.69 -15.98
C GLY A 168 -15.93 -10.48 -16.04
N ASN A 169 -15.24 -11.01 -17.04
CA ASN A 169 -13.85 -10.68 -17.32
C ASN A 169 -13.75 -9.20 -17.70
N LYS A 170 -13.48 -8.35 -16.72
CA LYS A 170 -12.75 -7.11 -16.99
C LYS A 170 -11.30 -7.54 -17.19
N ASP A 171 -10.70 -7.09 -18.28
CA ASP A 171 -9.26 -7.26 -18.49
C ASP A 171 -8.50 -6.84 -17.23
N ASP A 172 -7.55 -7.68 -16.83
CA ASP A 172 -6.69 -7.40 -15.69
C ASP A 172 -6.07 -6.01 -15.89
N ARG A 173 -6.14 -5.15 -14.87
CA ARG A 173 -5.69 -3.75 -14.94
C ARG A 173 -4.21 -3.58 -15.33
N ASN A 174 -3.45 -4.66 -15.29
CA ASN A 174 -2.03 -4.76 -15.62
C ASN A 174 -1.76 -5.68 -16.83
N GLN A 175 -2.68 -5.76 -17.80
CA GLN A 175 -2.29 -6.22 -19.13
C GLN A 175 -1.44 -5.13 -19.79
N ASP A 176 -0.14 -5.41 -19.92
CA ASP A 176 0.72 -4.63 -20.80
C ASP A 176 0.18 -4.78 -22.22
N VAL A 177 -0.38 -3.70 -22.77
CA VAL A 177 -0.75 -3.63 -24.18
C VAL A 177 0.57 -3.62 -24.96
N VAL A 178 0.92 -4.77 -25.56
CA VAL A 178 2.00 -4.89 -26.54
C VAL A 178 1.56 -4.28 -27.85
#